data_AF-A0A7V3RWJ7-F1
#
_entry.id   AF-A0A7V3RWJ7-F1
#
_cell.length_a   1.000
_cell.length_b   1.000
_cell.length_c   1.000
_cell.angle_alpha   90.00
_cell.angle_beta   90.00
_cell.angle_gamma   90.00
#
_symmetry.space_group_name_H-M   'P 1'
#
loop_
_entity.id
_entity.type
_entity.pdbx_description
1 polymer ?
#
loop_
_entity_poly.entity_id
_entity_poly.type
_entity_poly.pdbx_seq_one_letter_code
_entity_poly.pdbx_strand_id
1 'polypeptide(L)'
;MSFVLGAVVGGLLIAIQASAQKQGAPSGSFQKRVVAEEITLVDSSGKARAKITPSPGEEGVSLALYHRDGRYATLYRLNPTGLPTMTLVPLQ
;
A
#
# COMPACT_ATOMS: atom_id res chain seq x y z
N MET A 1 -24.20 -47.55 40.52
CA MET A 1 -24.04 -47.35 39.06
C MET A 1 -24.52 -45.94 38.74
N SER A 2 -23.87 -45.23 37.82
CA SER A 2 -24.15 -43.85 37.36
C SER A 2 -23.39 -42.70 38.03
N PHE A 3 -22.10 -42.55 37.72
CA PHE A 3 -21.42 -41.23 37.69
C PHE A 3 -20.24 -41.25 36.72
N VAL A 4 -20.47 -41.51 35.43
CA VAL A 4 -19.42 -41.35 34.39
C VAL A 4 -19.92 -40.56 33.18
N LEU A 5 -21.24 -40.35 33.03
CA LEU A 5 -21.79 -39.75 31.81
C LEU A 5 -21.76 -38.21 31.76
N GLY A 6 -21.55 -37.52 32.89
CA GLY A 6 -21.55 -36.05 32.95
C GLY A 6 -20.25 -35.38 32.46
N ALA A 7 -19.10 -36.04 32.66
CA ALA A 7 -17.80 -35.42 32.36
C ALA A 7 -17.48 -35.38 30.86
N VAL A 8 -17.96 -36.37 30.09
CA VAL A 8 -17.66 -36.48 28.65
C VAL A 8 -18.41 -35.40 27.85
N VAL A 9 -19.65 -35.07 28.24
CA VAL A 9 -20.46 -34.04 27.55
C VAL A 9 -19.94 -32.64 27.84
N GLY A 10 -19.47 -32.38 29.06
CA GLY A 10 -18.88 -31.08 29.44
C GLY A 10 -17.58 -30.78 28.68
N GLY A 11 -16.69 -31.76 28.54
CA GLY A 11 -15.43 -31.59 27.81
C GLY A 11 -15.63 -31.35 26.31
N LEU A 12 -16.62 -32.00 25.69
CA LEU A 12 -16.90 -31.85 24.26
C LEU A 12 -17.44 -30.45 23.93
N LEU A 13 -18.31 -29.88 24.78
CA LEU A 13 -18.82 -28.51 24.59
C LEU A 13 -17.73 -27.44 24.72
N ILE A 14 -16.77 -27.63 25.63
CA ILE A 14 -15.64 -26.71 25.80
C ILE A 14 -14.68 -26.79 24.60
N ALA A 15 -14.43 -27.99 24.06
CA ALA A 15 -13.59 -28.17 22.88
C ALA A 15 -14.21 -27.56 21.61
N ILE A 16 -15.53 -27.66 21.45
CA ILE A 16 -16.25 -27.06 20.31
C ILE A 16 -16.15 -25.52 20.36
N GLN A 17 -16.33 -24.91 21.53
CA GLN A 17 -16.18 -23.46 21.69
C GLN A 17 -14.73 -22.98 21.47
N ALA A 18 -13.73 -23.75 21.94
CA ALA A 18 -12.32 -23.43 21.70
C ALA A 18 -11.94 -23.48 20.20
N SER A 19 -12.60 -24.34 19.42
CA SER A 19 -12.36 -24.45 17.96
C SER A 19 -13.07 -23.36 17.13
N ALA A 20 -14.16 -22.78 17.66
CA ALA A 20 -14.88 -21.68 17.01
C ALA A 20 -14.22 -20.30 17.25
N GLN A 21 -13.29 -20.23 18.21
CA GLN A 21 -12.55 -19.02 18.54
C GLN A 21 -11.24 -18.87 17.76
N LYS A 22 -11.10 -19.55 16.60
CA LYS A 22 -10.21 -19.10 15.53
C LYS A 22 -10.82 -17.84 14.91
N GLN A 23 -10.75 -16.78 15.71
CA GLN A 23 -10.99 -15.40 15.36
C GLN A 23 -10.43 -15.17 13.96
N GLY A 24 -11.33 -14.81 13.05
CA GLY A 24 -10.97 -14.29 11.75
C GLY A 24 -9.87 -13.26 11.98
N ALA A 25 -8.67 -13.56 11.48
CA ALA A 25 -7.64 -12.57 11.35
C ALA A 25 -8.32 -11.38 10.66
N PRO A 26 -8.22 -10.16 11.21
CA PRO A 26 -8.73 -9.02 10.48
C PRO A 26 -8.05 -9.07 9.13
N SER A 27 -8.84 -9.19 8.07
CA SER A 27 -8.40 -9.03 6.69
C SER A 27 -8.05 -7.56 6.48
N GLY A 28 -7.08 -7.08 7.25
CA GLY A 28 -6.44 -5.80 7.06
C GLY A 28 -5.50 -5.98 5.88
N SER A 29 -5.78 -5.26 4.81
CA SER A 29 -4.78 -5.05 3.77
C SER A 29 -3.50 -4.57 4.47
N PHE A 30 -2.43 -5.34 4.38
CA PHE A 30 -1.12 -4.88 4.81
C PHE A 30 -0.73 -3.73 3.89
N GLN A 31 -1.09 -2.51 4.26
CA GLN A 31 -0.58 -1.32 3.60
C GLN A 31 0.89 -1.16 4.01
N LYS A 32 1.79 -1.69 3.18
CA LYS A 32 3.22 -1.45 3.35
C LYS A 32 3.48 0.03 3.08
N ARG A 33 3.74 0.80 4.13
CA ARG A 33 4.24 2.18 4.00
C ARG A 33 5.68 2.13 3.51
N VAL A 34 5.94 2.74 2.36
CA VAL A 34 7.29 2.93 1.83
C VAL A 34 7.69 4.37 2.13
N VAL A 35 8.84 4.55 2.78
CA VAL A 35 9.47 5.86 3.01
C VAL A 35 10.78 5.82 2.24
N ALA A 36 10.92 6.70 1.25
CA ALA A 36 12.10 6.80 0.41
C ALA A 36 12.25 8.25 -0.07
N GLU A 37 13.50 8.65 -0.32
CA GLU A 37 13.80 9.91 -0.99
C GLU A 37 13.39 9.88 -2.47
N GLU A 38 13.33 8.70 -3.08
CA GLU A 38 12.86 8.54 -4.45
C GLU A 38 12.09 7.22 -4.60
N ILE A 39 10.98 7.26 -5.31
CA ILE A 39 10.26 6.07 -5.77
C ILE A 39 10.15 6.15 -7.29
N THR A 40 10.75 5.19 -7.99
CA THR A 40 10.71 5.10 -9.46
C THR A 40 9.91 3.87 -9.89
N LEU A 41 8.91 4.08 -10.75
CA LEU A 41 8.16 3.01 -11.40
C LEU A 41 8.82 2.70 -12.74
N VAL A 42 9.14 1.43 -12.95
CA VAL A 42 9.86 0.93 -14.13
C VAL A 42 8.97 -0.09 -14.86
N ASP A 43 8.94 -0.04 -16.19
CA ASP A 43 8.21 -1.03 -17.00
C ASP A 43 9.00 -2.34 -17.18
N SER A 44 8.40 -3.32 -17.86
CA SER A 44 9.01 -4.63 -18.11
C SER A 44 10.29 -4.57 -18.97
N SER A 45 10.54 -3.47 -19.66
CA SER A 45 11.77 -3.25 -20.44
C SER A 45 12.87 -2.57 -19.64
N GLY A 46 12.62 -2.22 -18.37
CA GLY A 46 13.56 -1.48 -17.54
C GLY A 46 13.46 0.03 -17.69
N LYS A 47 12.46 0.57 -18.39
CA LYS A 47 12.32 2.01 -18.61
C LYS A 47 11.48 2.66 -17.50
N ALA A 48 11.97 3.78 -16.94
CA ALA A 48 11.20 4.58 -16.00
C ALA A 48 9.92 5.13 -16.66
N ARG A 49 8.78 4.98 -15.97
CA ARG A 49 7.45 5.43 -16.39
C ARG A 49 6.87 6.49 -15.46
N ALA A 50 7.23 6.45 -14.19
CA ALA A 50 6.87 7.47 -13.22
C ALA A 50 7.94 7.60 -12.15
N LYS A 51 7.98 8.77 -11.50
CA LYS A 51 8.91 9.05 -10.41
C LYS A 51 8.30 9.98 -9.38
N ILE A 52 8.45 9.63 -8.09
CA ILE A 52 8.07 10.47 -6.95
C ILE A 52 9.36 10.89 -6.25
N THR A 53 9.57 12.19 -6.11
CA THR A 53 10.76 12.76 -5.42
C THR A 53 10.38 14.01 -4.62
N PRO A 54 11.20 14.39 -3.63
CA PRO A 54 11.27 15.76 -3.17
C PRO A 54 11.43 16.73 -4.34
N SER A 55 10.80 17.89 -4.23
CA SER A 55 10.99 18.97 -5.19
C SER A 55 12.32 19.69 -4.89
N PRO A 56 13.17 19.93 -5.89
CA PRO A 56 14.40 20.69 -5.67
C PRO A 56 14.09 22.11 -5.17
N GLY A 57 14.69 22.53 -4.05
CA GLY A 57 14.63 23.90 -3.55
C GLY A 57 13.42 24.26 -2.68
N GLU A 58 12.45 23.37 -2.52
CA GLU A 58 11.24 23.61 -1.72
C GLU A 58 10.83 22.31 -0.99
N GLU A 59 10.24 22.40 0.21
CA GLU A 59 9.67 21.27 0.99
C GLU A 59 8.48 20.55 0.30
N GLY A 60 8.38 20.66 -1.02
CA GLY A 60 7.35 20.06 -1.85
C GLY A 60 7.68 18.64 -2.31
N VAL A 61 6.70 17.99 -2.92
CA VAL A 61 6.82 16.67 -3.55
C VAL A 61 6.44 16.77 -5.02
N SER A 62 7.20 16.13 -5.88
CA SER A 62 6.95 16.03 -7.31
C SER A 62 6.57 14.59 -7.70
N LEU A 63 5.55 14.45 -8.54
CA LEU A 63 5.21 13.23 -9.27
C LEU A 63 5.37 13.51 -10.76
N ALA A 64 6.31 12.81 -11.38
CA ALA A 64 6.56 12.86 -12.82
C ALA A 64 6.04 11.60 -13.50
N LEU A 65 5.45 11.77 -14.69
CA LEU A 65 5.17 10.71 -15.65
C LEU A 65 6.04 10.92 -16.88
N TYR A 66 6.49 9.82 -17.51
CA TYR A 66 7.39 9.87 -18.66
C TYR A 66 6.76 9.28 -19.92
N HIS A 67 7.07 9.85 -21.08
CA HIS A 67 6.81 9.26 -22.39
C HIS A 67 7.73 8.07 -22.67
N ARG A 68 7.46 7.31 -23.74
CA ARG A 68 8.27 6.13 -24.13
C ARG A 68 9.68 6.48 -24.57
N ASP A 69 9.97 7.75 -24.83
CA ASP A 69 11.32 8.25 -25.11
C ASP A 69 12.07 8.63 -23.81
N GLY A 70 11.38 8.82 -22.69
CA GLY A 70 11.95 9.21 -21.40
C GLY A 70 11.81 10.69 -21.07
N ARG A 71 11.21 11.49 -21.98
CA ARG A 71 10.83 12.87 -21.69
C ARG A 71 9.64 12.91 -20.73
N TYR A 72 9.49 14.00 -19.99
CA TYR A 72 8.30 14.23 -19.18
C TYR A 72 7.05 14.24 -20.06
N ALA A 73 6.01 13.56 -19.62
CA ALA A 73 4.65 13.65 -20.15
C ALA A 73 3.80 14.56 -19.27
N THR A 74 3.95 14.42 -17.96
CA THR A 74 3.23 15.23 -16.97
C THR A 74 4.09 15.40 -15.73
N LEU A 75 4.05 16.59 -15.15
CA LEU A 75 4.67 16.89 -13.87
C LEU A 75 3.61 17.46 -12.93
N TYR A 76 3.38 16.78 -11.82
CA TYR A 76 2.62 17.26 -10.69
C TYR A 76 3.59 17.72 -9.62
N ARG A 77 3.38 18.91 -9.08
CA ARG A 77 4.19 19.43 -7.97
C ARG A 77 3.29 20.00 -6.89
N LEU A 78 3.45 19.48 -5.68
CA LEU A 78 2.93 20.10 -4.46
C LEU A 78 3.98 21.07 -3.96
N ASN A 79 3.63 22.34 -3.83
CA ASN A 79 4.51 23.32 -3.19
C ASN A 79 4.46 23.15 -1.64
N PRO A 80 5.30 23.86 -0.87
CA PRO A 80 5.30 23.79 0.59
C PRO A 80 3.97 24.19 1.25
N THR A 81 3.13 24.98 0.57
CA THR A 81 1.80 25.36 1.07
C THR A 81 0.73 24.31 0.75
N GLY A 82 1.11 23.18 0.13
CA GLY A 82 0.21 22.10 -0.27
C GLY A 82 -0.62 22.37 -1.52
N LEU A 83 -0.39 23.50 -2.21
CA LEU A 83 -1.08 23.81 -3.47
C LEU A 83 -0.47 22.99 -4.61
N PRO A 84 -1.29 22.25 -5.37
CA PRO A 84 -0.80 21.49 -6.50
C PRO A 84 -0.66 22.37 -7.74
N THR A 85 0.38 22.08 -8.52
CA THR A 85 0.55 22.56 -9.89
C THR A 85 0.68 21.36 -10.82
N MET A 86 0.20 21.51 -12.05
CA MET A 86 0.28 20.48 -13.08
C MET A 86 0.80 21.09 -14.37
N THR A 87 1.81 20.46 -14.95
CA THR A 87 2.34 20.79 -16.27
C THR A 87 2.19 19.59 -17.19
N LEU A 88 1.46 19.79 -18.29
CA LEU A 88 1.43 18.85 -19.40
C LEU A 88 2.53 19.24 -20.39
N VAL A 89 3.38 18.27 -20.73
CA VAL A 89 4.44 18.46 -21.70
C VAL A 89 3.98 17.83 -23.02
N PRO A 90 3.78 18.61 -24.09
CA PRO A 90 3.36 18.08 -25.39
C PRO A 90 4.42 17.16 -25.99
N LEU A 91 3.98 16.13 -26.72
CA LEU A 91 4.85 15.37 -27.60
C LEU A 91 5.30 16.28 -28.75
N GLN A 92 6.60 16.58 -28.80
CA GLN A 92 7.27 17.10 -30.00
C GLN A 92 7.75 15.93 -30.84
#